data_AF-A0A2M8ZAU5-F1
#
_entry.id   AF-A0A2M8ZAU5-F1
#
_cell.length_a   1.000
_cell.length_b   1.000
_cell.length_c   1.000
_cell.angle_alpha   90.00
_cell.angle_beta   90.00
_cell.angle_gamma   90.00
#
_symmetry.space_group_name_H-M   'P 1'
#
loop_
_entity.id
_entity.type
_entity.pdbx_description
1 polymer ?
#
loop_
_entity_poly.entity_id
_entity_poly.type
_entity_poly.pdbx_seq_one_letter_code
_entity_poly.pdbx_strand_id
1 'polypeptide(L)' 'MSKFEKVKGFYEACLWSVGMVWNAVGRWITEKEYLDITGKEFEKEKE' A
#
# COMPACT_ATOMS: atom_id res chain seq x y z
N MET A 1 9.42 14.05 -0.66
CA MET A 1 9.09 12.64 -0.41
C MET A 1 7.60 12.45 -0.56
N SER A 2 7.22 11.71 -1.59
CA SER A 2 5.86 11.29 -1.85
C SER A 2 5.38 10.36 -0.74
N LYS A 3 4.08 10.34 -0.44
CA LYS A 3 3.53 9.37 0.53
C LYS A 3 3.80 7.92 0.06
N PHE A 4 3.77 7.70 -1.25
CA PHE A 4 4.18 6.45 -1.89
C PHE A 4 5.58 5.98 -1.48
N GLU A 5 6.61 6.82 -1.64
CA GLU A 5 7.99 6.45 -1.33
C GLU A 5 8.17 6.07 0.14
N LYS A 6 7.44 6.77 1.03
CA LYS A 6 7.43 6.43 2.46
C LYS A 6 6.81 5.05 2.69
N VAL A 7 5.63 4.79 2.13
CA VAL A 7 4.95 3.49 2.31
C VAL A 7 5.72 2.35 1.67
N LYS A 8 6.31 2.57 0.49
CA LYS A 8 7.22 1.63 -0.17
C LYS A 8 8.43 1.33 0.72
N GLY A 9 9.08 2.37 1.25
CA GLY A 9 10.20 2.20 2.17
C GLY A 9 9.83 1.46 3.46
N PHE A 10 8.65 1.72 4.04
CA PHE A 10 8.16 0.98 5.20
C PHE A 10 7.88 -0.50 4.88
N TYR A 11 7.36 -0.80 3.70
CA TYR A 11 7.11 -2.16 3.25
C TYR A 11 8.42 -2.91 2.97
N GLU A 12 9.36 -2.30 2.24
CA GLU A 12 10.69 -2.84 1.96
C GLU A 12 11.52 -3.05 3.23
N ALA A 13 11.38 -2.17 4.22
CA ALA A 13 12.00 -2.32 5.53
C ALA A 13 11.29 -3.34 6.45
N CYS A 14 10.27 -4.05 5.94
CA CYS A 14 9.40 -4.97 6.71
C CYS A 14 8.76 -4.35 7.97
N LEU A 15 8.68 -3.02 8.04
CA LEU A 15 8.03 -2.29 9.14
C LEU A 15 6.51 -2.34 8.99
N TRP A 16 6.02 -2.41 7.76
CA TRP A 16 4.60 -2.48 7.43
C TRP A 16 4.30 -3.79 6.73
N SER A 17 3.30 -4.51 7.24
CA SER A 17 2.71 -5.67 6.57
C SER A 17 1.71 -5.23 5.49
N VAL A 18 1.41 -6.13 4.56
CA VAL A 18 0.47 -5.89 3.45
C VAL A 18 -0.87 -5.29 3.92
N GLY A 19 -1.41 -5.75 5.06
CA GLY A 19 -2.64 -5.19 5.63
C GLY A 19 -2.52 -3.74 6.09
N MET A 20 -1.34 -3.29 6.55
CA MET A 20 -1.09 -1.88 6.86
C MET A 20 -1.02 -1.03 5.58
N VAL A 21 -0.36 -1.55 4.54
CA VAL A 21 -0.31 -0.91 3.22
C VAL A 21 -1.73 -0.80 2.64
N TRP A 22 -2.55 -1.84 2.81
CA TRP A 22 -3.96 -1.88 2.41
C TRP A 22 -4.79 -0.79 3.13
N ASN A 23 -4.60 -0.62 4.43
CA ASN A 23 -5.25 0.45 5.20
C ASN A 23 -4.79 1.86 4.81
N ALA A 24 -3.60 1.99 4.24
CA ALA A 24 -3.10 3.24 3.68
C ALA A 24 -3.70 3.57 2.31
N VAL A 25 -4.33 2.60 1.64
CA VAL A 25 -5.03 2.82 0.38
C VAL A 25 -6.22 3.75 0.58
N GLY A 26 -6.32 4.77 -0.25
CA GLY A 26 -7.33 5.84 -0.16
C GLY A 26 -7.01 6.95 0.84
N ARG A 27 -5.94 6.82 1.66
CA ARG A 27 -5.50 7.88 2.60
C ARG A 27 -4.10 8.41 2.29
N TRP A 28 -3.18 7.49 2.03
CA TRP A 28 -1.77 7.78 1.78
C TRP A 28 -1.37 7.45 0.36
N ILE A 29 -1.84 6.30 -0.12
CA ILE A 29 -1.54 5.76 -1.45
C ILE A 29 -2.84 5.40 -2.15
N THR A 30 -2.76 5.19 -3.45
CA THR A 30 -3.85 4.73 -4.30
C THR A 30 -3.83 3.21 -4.45
N GLU A 31 -4.92 2.63 -4.97
CA GLU A 31 -5.04 1.19 -5.24
C GLU A 31 -3.96 0.71 -6.23
N LYS A 32 -3.61 1.55 -7.20
CA LYS A 32 -2.52 1.29 -8.16
C LYS A 32 -1.15 1.24 -7.47
N GLU A 33 -0.91 2.19 -6.57
CA GLU A 33 0.34 2.23 -5.80
C GLU A 33 0.47 1.06 -4.82
N TYR A 34 -0.64 0.59 -4.25
CA TYR A 34 -0.67 -0.63 -3.45
C TYR A 34 -0.24 -1.86 -4.25
N LEU A 35 -0.74 -1.99 -5.48
CA LEU A 35 -0.33 -3.06 -6.39
C LEU A 35 1.17 -2.96 -6.71
N ASP A 36 1.69 -1.75 -6.96
CA ASP A 36 3.12 -1.54 -7.20
C ASP A 36 4.01 -1.88 -5.99
N ILE A 37 3.55 -1.60 -4.77
CA ILE A 37 4.31 -1.87 -3.53
C ILE A 37 4.25 -3.34 -3.15
N THR A 38 3.05 -3.92 -3.16
CA THR A 38 2.79 -5.26 -2.60
C THR A 38 2.78 -6.36 -3.64
N GLY A 39 2.63 -6.02 -4.92
CA GLY A 39 2.43 -6.96 -6.01
C GLY A 39 1.06 -7.65 -5.99
N LYS A 40 0.13 -7.20 -5.12
CA LYS A 40 -1.19 -7.80 -4.96
C LYS A 40 -2.27 -6.85 -5.44
N GLU A 41 -3.28 -7.39 -6.11
CA GLU A 41 -4.47 -6.60 -6.44
C GLU A 41 -5.17 -6.14 -5.16
N PHE A 42 -5.57 -4.87 -5.15
CA PHE A 42 -6.36 -4.32 -4.07
C PHE A 42 -7.80 -4.82 -4.22
N GLU A 43 -8.11 -5.96 -3.60
CA GLU A 43 -9.47 -6.46 -3.51
C GLU A 43 -10.22 -5.66 -2.44
N LYS A 44 -10.87 -4.57 -2.87
CA LYS A 44 -11.94 -3.96 -2.09
C LYS A 44 -13.18 -4.81 -2.37
N GLU A 45 -13.61 -5.60 -1.39
CA GLU A 45 -14.84 -6.40 -1.51
C GLU A 45 -15.94 -5.57 -2.16
N LYS A 46 -16.42 -6.04 -3.31
CA LYS A 46 -17.60 -5.51 -3.98
C LYS A 46 -18.82 -6.02 -3.22
N GLU A 47 -19.40 -5.18 -2.37
CA GLU A 47 -20.82 -5.29 -1.97
C GLU A 47 -21.62 -4.13 -2.58
#